data_AF-A0A0P7KXU4-F1
#
_entry.id   AF-A0A0P7KXU4-F1
#
_cell.length_a   1.000
_cell.length_b   1.000
_cell.length_c   1.000
_cell.angle_alpha   90.00
_cell.angle_beta   90.00
_cell.angle_gamma   90.00
#
_symmetry.space_group_name_H-M   'P 1'
#
loop_
_entity.id
_entity.type
_entity.pdbx_description
1 polymer ?
#
loop_
_entity_poly.entity_id
_entity_poly.type
_entity_poly.pdbx_seq_one_letter_code
_entity_poly.pdbx_strand_id
1 'polypeptide(L)'
;TKRVFADGSTNIMERDSLGRLLSHTDAMGRVTRYQYSNEGQIETVVRPDGAMLHFDYDDSYRLIRKSDAEGNYDGYTYDEAGNLLTHTDPLKHTTRFEYAGNGLLLSVTDPKGSTTEYRYDHNHQPDLITDCSGHQTKLAYTPEGQLARITDALGRHTEYHYDANRNLTLALYPDGSKETFRYDHAGRLTGHTDGEGHTTAYEYGQDGLPTQRTNALGHTFGYHYDQARR
;
A
#
# COMPACT_ATOMS: atom_id res chain seq x y z
N THR A 1 -26.30 -14.00 12.19
CA THR A 1 -27.08 -13.13 11.29
C THR A 1 -27.08 -13.69 9.89
N LYS A 2 -28.25 -13.75 9.23
CA LYS A 2 -28.39 -14.20 7.84
C LYS A 2 -28.84 -13.02 6.98
N ARG A 3 -28.09 -12.71 5.92
CA ARG A 3 -28.45 -11.73 4.89
C ARG A 3 -28.80 -12.48 3.62
N VAL A 4 -29.91 -12.11 2.98
CA VAL A 4 -30.37 -12.68 1.70
C VAL A 4 -30.28 -11.58 0.64
N PHE A 5 -29.69 -11.89 -0.50
CA PHE A 5 -29.57 -10.97 -1.64
C PHE A 5 -30.71 -11.19 -2.64
N ALA A 6 -30.88 -10.25 -3.57
CA ALA A 6 -31.97 -10.26 -4.54
C ALA A 6 -31.92 -11.46 -5.51
N ASP A 7 -30.75 -12.06 -5.68
CA ASP A 7 -30.52 -13.28 -6.48
C ASP A 7 -30.80 -14.58 -5.70
N GLY A 8 -31.26 -14.49 -4.45
CA GLY A 8 -31.52 -15.63 -3.56
C GLY A 8 -30.29 -16.18 -2.85
N SER A 9 -29.09 -15.67 -3.16
CA SER A 9 -27.87 -16.04 -2.44
C SER A 9 -27.92 -15.53 -1.00
N THR A 10 -27.23 -16.25 -0.09
CA THR A 10 -27.27 -15.94 1.34
C THR A 10 -25.88 -15.81 1.92
N ASN A 11 -25.68 -14.83 2.78
CA ASN A 11 -24.49 -14.69 3.59
C ASN A 11 -24.88 -14.94 5.06
N ILE A 12 -24.24 -15.93 5.70
CA ILE A 12 -24.55 -16.35 7.06
C ILE A 12 -23.32 -16.11 7.93
N MET A 13 -23.50 -15.42 9.04
CA MET A 13 -22.46 -15.19 10.04
C MET A 13 -22.92 -15.72 11.39
N GLU A 14 -22.14 -16.60 12.00
CA GLU A 14 -22.33 -17.05 13.38
C GLU A 14 -21.30 -16.36 14.26
N ARG A 15 -21.71 -15.94 15.45
CA ARG A 15 -20.86 -15.20 16.37
C ARG A 15 -20.99 -15.76 17.78
N ASP A 16 -19.95 -15.60 18.57
CA ASP A 16 -20.02 -15.88 20.01
C ASP A 16 -20.70 -14.74 20.79
N SER A 17 -20.77 -14.89 22.12
CA SER A 17 -21.38 -13.91 23.02
C SER A 17 -20.65 -12.55 23.05
N LEU A 18 -19.40 -12.49 22.59
CA LEU A 18 -18.62 -11.26 22.46
C LEU A 18 -18.73 -10.65 21.06
N GLY A 19 -19.51 -11.25 20.16
CA GLY A 19 -19.73 -10.78 18.80
C GLY A 19 -18.61 -11.18 17.82
N ARG A 20 -17.64 -12.00 18.24
CA ARG A 20 -16.56 -12.50 17.37
C ARG A 20 -17.10 -13.58 16.44
N LEU A 21 -16.59 -13.67 15.22
CA LEU A 21 -17.13 -14.52 14.16
C LEU A 21 -16.69 -15.97 14.33
N LEU A 22 -17.60 -16.89 14.63
CA LEU A 22 -17.31 -18.33 14.71
C LEU A 22 -17.35 -18.99 13.32
N SER A 23 -18.25 -18.54 12.45
CA SER A 23 -18.33 -19.03 11.08
C SER A 23 -18.86 -17.96 10.11
N HIS A 24 -18.41 -18.04 8.86
CA HIS A 24 -18.91 -17.24 7.76
C HIS A 24 -19.19 -18.13 6.55
N THR A 25 -20.44 -18.10 6.09
CA THR A 25 -20.87 -18.73 4.84
C THR A 25 -21.09 -17.63 3.81
N ASP A 26 -20.38 -17.69 2.69
CA ASP A 26 -20.55 -16.75 1.60
C ASP A 26 -21.77 -17.08 0.71
N ALA A 27 -22.03 -16.21 -0.28
CA ALA A 27 -23.14 -16.34 -1.22
C ALA A 27 -23.10 -17.66 -2.03
N MET A 28 -21.93 -18.30 -2.14
CA MET A 28 -21.72 -19.56 -2.85
C MET A 28 -21.85 -20.78 -1.91
N GLY A 29 -22.18 -20.57 -0.63
CA GLY A 29 -22.31 -21.64 0.37
C GLY A 29 -20.97 -22.12 0.94
N ARG A 30 -19.86 -21.45 0.63
CA ARG A 30 -18.53 -21.82 1.13
C ARG A 30 -18.38 -21.34 2.57
N VAL A 31 -17.93 -22.22 3.47
CA VAL A 31 -17.89 -21.96 4.91
C VAL A 31 -16.46 -21.83 5.40
N THR A 32 -16.16 -20.70 6.05
CA THR A 32 -14.94 -20.50 6.84
C THR A 32 -15.28 -20.56 8.32
N ARG A 33 -14.47 -21.24 9.13
CA ARG A 33 -14.65 -21.34 10.59
C ARG A 33 -13.45 -20.77 11.32
N TYR A 34 -13.68 -20.19 12.49
CA TYR A 34 -12.68 -19.55 13.32
C TYR A 34 -12.72 -20.12 14.73
N GLN A 35 -11.55 -20.34 15.31
CA GLN A 35 -11.38 -20.69 16.71
C GLN A 35 -10.51 -19.63 17.35
N TYR A 36 -10.83 -19.29 18.61
CA TYR A 36 -10.18 -18.22 19.34
C TYR A 36 -9.60 -18.74 20.65
N SER A 37 -8.49 -18.15 21.08
CA SER A 37 -7.94 -18.33 22.42
C SER A 37 -8.89 -17.76 23.49
N ASN A 38 -8.59 -18.02 24.76
CA ASN A 38 -9.34 -17.45 25.88
C ASN A 38 -9.22 -15.92 25.93
N GLU A 39 -8.07 -15.39 25.51
CA GLU A 39 -7.71 -13.98 25.38
C GLU A 39 -8.31 -13.37 24.10
N GLY A 40 -8.75 -14.23 23.18
CA GLY A 40 -9.53 -13.87 22.01
C GLY A 40 -8.78 -13.57 20.75
N GLN A 41 -7.51 -13.97 20.66
CA GLN A 41 -6.83 -14.08 19.37
C GLN A 41 -7.40 -15.24 18.56
N ILE A 42 -7.29 -15.17 17.23
CA ILE A 42 -7.62 -16.29 16.36
C ILE A 42 -6.51 -17.33 16.51
N GLU A 43 -6.81 -18.55 16.94
CA GLU A 43 -5.83 -19.63 16.98
C GLU A 43 -5.88 -20.49 15.72
N THR A 44 -7.08 -20.70 15.18
CA THR A 44 -7.28 -21.56 14.01
C THR A 44 -8.31 -21.00 13.05
N VAL A 45 -8.02 -21.07 11.75
CA VAL A 45 -8.96 -20.82 10.66
C VAL A 45 -9.08 -22.07 9.81
N VAL A 46 -10.30 -22.56 9.64
CA VAL A 46 -10.61 -23.65 8.70
C VAL A 46 -11.27 -23.04 7.48
N ARG A 47 -10.59 -23.12 6.34
CA ARG A 47 -11.08 -22.60 5.06
C ARG A 47 -12.13 -23.55 4.43
N PRO A 48 -12.89 -23.09 3.42
CA PRO A 48 -13.91 -23.93 2.77
C PRO A 48 -13.38 -25.18 2.08
N ASP A 49 -12.11 -25.18 1.67
CA ASP A 49 -11.40 -26.32 1.10
C ASP A 49 -10.96 -27.35 2.15
N GLY A 50 -11.22 -27.10 3.44
CA GLY A 50 -10.79 -27.93 4.57
C GLY A 50 -9.38 -27.61 5.05
N ALA A 51 -8.64 -26.74 4.37
CA ALA A 51 -7.30 -26.36 4.81
C ALA A 51 -7.36 -25.59 6.13
N MET A 52 -6.45 -25.94 7.03
CA MET A 52 -6.35 -25.35 8.36
C MET A 52 -5.14 -24.41 8.41
N LEU A 53 -5.35 -23.24 9.01
CA LEU A 53 -4.29 -22.31 9.36
C LEU A 53 -4.25 -22.16 10.87
N HIS A 54 -3.06 -22.27 11.45
CA HIS A 54 -2.78 -22.03 12.87
C HIS A 54 -2.02 -20.72 13.04
N PHE A 55 -2.27 -20.04 14.15
CA PHE A 55 -1.67 -18.74 14.47
C PHE A 55 -1.17 -18.76 15.92
N ASP A 56 0.12 -18.51 16.09
CA ASP A 56 0.77 -18.39 17.40
C ASP A 56 1.18 -16.95 17.64
N TYR A 57 1.07 -16.51 18.90
CA TYR A 57 1.34 -15.14 19.31
C TYR A 57 2.38 -15.12 20.44
N ASP A 58 3.11 -14.02 20.57
CA ASP A 58 3.90 -13.74 21.78
C ASP A 58 3.02 -13.20 22.91
N ASP A 59 3.65 -12.96 24.07
CA ASP A 59 2.97 -12.44 25.28
C ASP A 59 2.40 -11.02 25.10
N SER A 60 2.84 -10.29 24.06
CA SER A 60 2.28 -8.99 23.66
C SER A 60 1.19 -9.12 22.60
N TYR A 61 0.72 -10.35 22.34
CA TYR A 61 -0.31 -10.69 21.37
C TYR A 61 0.06 -10.33 19.92
N ARG A 62 1.35 -10.34 19.59
CA ARG A 62 1.85 -10.14 18.23
C ARG A 62 2.05 -11.50 17.58
N LEU A 63 1.66 -11.62 16.31
CA LEU A 63 1.73 -12.89 15.56
C LEU A 63 3.19 -13.30 15.36
N ILE A 64 3.63 -14.41 15.95
CA ILE A 64 4.99 -14.94 15.76
C ILE A 64 5.04 -16.11 14.78
N ARG A 65 3.91 -16.75 14.50
CA ARG A 65 3.85 -17.84 13.54
C ARG A 65 2.47 -17.98 12.93
N LYS A 66 2.42 -18.22 11.63
CA LYS A 66 1.24 -18.65 10.90
C LYS A 66 1.59 -19.90 10.12
N SER A 67 0.94 -21.02 10.38
CA SER A 67 1.26 -22.29 9.71
C SER A 67 0.05 -22.99 9.13
N ASP A 68 0.26 -23.84 8.11
CA ASP A 68 -0.72 -24.81 7.66
C ASP A 68 -0.68 -26.11 8.50
N ALA A 69 -1.56 -27.05 8.18
CA ALA A 69 -1.63 -28.36 8.85
C ALA A 69 -0.38 -29.23 8.55
N GLU A 70 0.28 -28.98 7.43
CA GLU A 70 1.50 -29.65 6.98
C GLU A 70 2.76 -29.12 7.68
N GLY A 71 2.63 -28.04 8.46
CA GLY A 71 3.71 -27.43 9.22
C GLY A 71 4.55 -26.43 8.41
N ASN A 72 4.16 -26.10 7.18
CA ASN A 72 4.72 -24.95 6.46
C ASN A 72 4.27 -23.68 7.18
N TYR A 73 5.16 -22.69 7.32
CA TYR A 73 4.85 -21.54 8.16
C TYR A 73 5.53 -20.25 7.70
N ASP A 74 4.84 -19.13 7.91
CA ASP A 74 5.45 -17.83 8.06
C ASP A 74 5.81 -17.61 9.54
N GLY A 75 7.01 -17.14 9.82
CA GLY A 75 7.51 -16.87 11.17
C GLY A 75 7.95 -15.42 11.33
N TYR A 76 7.70 -14.84 12.49
CA TYR A 76 7.98 -13.43 12.78
C TYR A 76 8.65 -13.27 14.14
N THR A 77 9.58 -12.33 14.24
CA THR A 77 10.15 -11.89 15.52
C THR A 77 10.11 -10.38 15.60
N TYR A 78 10.08 -9.83 16.81
CA TYR A 78 9.94 -8.41 17.04
C TYR A 78 10.89 -7.93 18.14
N ASP A 79 11.25 -6.65 18.11
CA ASP A 79 11.87 -5.97 19.25
C ASP A 79 10.85 -5.62 20.34
N GLU A 80 11.30 -5.00 21.44
CA GLU A 80 10.41 -4.57 22.53
C GLU A 80 9.42 -3.47 22.11
N ALA A 81 9.78 -2.66 21.11
CA ALA A 81 8.94 -1.58 20.59
C ALA A 81 7.86 -2.07 19.59
N GLY A 82 7.92 -3.34 19.16
CA GLY A 82 6.98 -3.89 18.17
C GLY A 82 7.46 -3.85 16.73
N ASN A 83 8.71 -3.45 16.47
CA ASN A 83 9.28 -3.48 15.13
C ASN A 83 9.64 -4.91 14.75
N LEU A 84 9.34 -5.31 13.52
CA LEU A 84 9.59 -6.65 13.00
C LEU A 84 11.08 -6.87 12.77
N LEU A 85 11.76 -7.74 13.52
CA LEU A 85 13.19 -8.02 13.34
C LEU A 85 13.47 -9.07 12.26
N THR A 86 12.61 -10.09 12.13
CA THR A 86 12.77 -11.13 11.12
C THR A 86 11.45 -11.60 10.56
N HIS A 87 11.41 -11.91 9.27
CA HIS A 87 10.35 -12.71 8.65
C HIS A 87 10.96 -13.95 8.00
N THR A 88 10.48 -15.13 8.38
CA THR A 88 10.87 -16.41 7.78
C THR A 88 9.72 -16.95 6.96
N ASP A 89 9.95 -17.21 5.67
CA ASP A 89 8.92 -17.76 4.77
C ASP A 89 8.74 -19.29 4.95
N PRO A 90 7.71 -19.89 4.33
CA PRO A 90 7.51 -21.34 4.35
C PRO A 90 8.71 -22.17 3.91
N LEU A 91 9.53 -21.65 2.98
CA LEU A 91 10.74 -22.25 2.43
C LEU A 91 11.98 -22.06 3.33
N LYS A 92 11.80 -21.46 4.52
CA LYS A 92 12.85 -21.18 5.52
C LYS A 92 13.84 -20.10 5.09
N HIS A 93 13.49 -19.28 4.11
CA HIS A 93 14.23 -18.08 3.79
C HIS A 93 13.90 -16.98 4.80
N THR A 94 14.91 -16.32 5.36
CA THR A 94 14.72 -15.31 6.41
C THR A 94 15.18 -13.93 5.94
N THR A 95 14.26 -12.98 5.92
CA THR A 95 14.55 -11.54 5.76
C THR A 95 14.74 -10.92 7.14
N ARG A 96 15.73 -10.04 7.29
CA ARG A 96 16.04 -9.34 8.55
C ARG A 96 15.84 -7.84 8.37
N PHE A 97 15.45 -7.19 9.45
CA PHE A 97 15.22 -5.74 9.49
C PHE A 97 15.94 -5.17 10.70
N GLU A 98 16.55 -4.00 10.51
CA GLU A 98 17.22 -3.26 11.58
C GLU A 98 16.62 -1.87 11.70
N TYR A 99 16.52 -1.36 12.92
CA TYR A 99 15.88 -0.08 13.22
C TYR A 99 16.77 0.80 14.09
N ALA A 100 16.65 2.11 13.92
CA ALA A 100 17.18 3.09 14.84
C ALA A 100 16.34 3.12 16.13
N GLY A 101 16.88 3.69 17.20
CA GLY A 101 16.19 3.76 18.50
C GLY A 101 14.87 4.54 18.49
N ASN A 102 14.59 5.33 17.45
CA ASN A 102 13.32 6.02 17.24
C ASN A 102 12.34 5.24 16.33
N GLY A 103 12.65 3.99 15.97
CA GLY A 103 11.82 3.11 15.14
C GLY A 103 11.97 3.29 13.63
N LEU A 104 12.90 4.13 13.15
CA LEU A 104 13.15 4.25 11.71
C LEU A 104 13.93 3.05 11.18
N LEU A 105 13.48 2.47 10.07
CA LEU A 105 14.11 1.31 9.43
C LEU A 105 15.49 1.70 8.87
N LEU A 106 16.57 1.11 9.37
CA LEU A 106 17.93 1.36 8.91
C LEU A 106 18.35 0.43 7.77
N SER A 107 17.96 -0.84 7.82
CA SER A 107 18.35 -1.81 6.81
C SER A 107 17.35 -2.95 6.65
N VAL A 108 17.31 -3.52 5.46
CA VAL A 108 16.62 -4.78 5.15
C VAL A 108 17.61 -5.71 4.47
N THR A 109 17.83 -6.88 5.04
CA THR A 109 18.70 -7.91 4.47
C THR A 109 17.85 -9.08 4.01
N ASP A 110 17.91 -9.38 2.72
CA ASP A 110 17.20 -10.51 2.14
C ASP A 110 17.84 -11.86 2.55
N PRO A 111 17.17 -12.99 2.27
CA PRO A 111 17.68 -14.31 2.63
C PRO A 111 19.00 -14.71 1.94
N LYS A 112 19.39 -14.02 0.87
CA LYS A 112 20.66 -14.23 0.16
C LYS A 112 21.77 -13.36 0.73
N GLY A 113 21.49 -12.51 1.72
CA GLY A 113 22.43 -11.57 2.33
C GLY A 113 22.55 -10.24 1.58
N SER A 114 21.67 -9.96 0.61
CA SER A 114 21.63 -8.68 -0.08
C SER A 114 20.93 -7.64 0.82
N THR A 115 21.63 -6.57 1.15
CA THR A 115 21.14 -5.53 2.08
C THR A 115 20.78 -4.25 1.35
N THR A 116 19.62 -3.66 1.66
CA THR A 116 19.28 -2.28 1.32
C THR A 116 19.32 -1.44 2.59
N GLU A 117 19.98 -0.30 2.55
CA GLU A 117 20.15 0.61 3.69
C GLU A 117 19.42 1.93 3.46
N TYR A 118 18.93 2.52 4.55
CA TYR A 118 18.17 3.77 4.56
C TYR A 118 18.81 4.76 5.52
N ARG A 119 18.90 6.01 5.07
CA ARG A 119 19.20 7.16 5.93
C ARG A 119 18.10 8.19 5.80
N TYR A 120 18.00 9.01 6.84
CA TYR A 120 16.91 9.96 7.01
C TYR A 120 17.45 11.35 7.31
N ASP A 121 16.71 12.34 6.84
CA ASP A 121 16.91 13.73 7.22
C ASP A 121 16.38 14.04 8.64
N HIS A 122 16.47 15.31 9.04
CA HIS A 122 16.00 15.78 10.35
C HIS A 122 14.48 15.65 10.55
N ASN A 123 13.71 15.58 9.46
CA ASN A 123 12.26 15.39 9.49
C ASN A 123 11.86 13.91 9.46
N HIS A 124 12.84 13.00 9.61
CA HIS A 124 12.66 11.56 9.52
C HIS A 124 12.14 11.08 8.14
N GLN A 125 12.46 11.82 7.07
CA GLN A 125 12.17 11.41 5.69
C GLN A 125 13.42 10.76 5.08
N PRO A 126 13.30 9.66 4.30
CA PRO A 126 14.47 9.04 3.68
C PRO A 126 15.20 10.01 2.77
N ASP A 127 16.49 10.28 2.98
CA ASP A 127 17.32 11.19 2.17
C ASP A 127 18.36 10.45 1.32
N LEU A 128 18.69 9.21 1.71
CA LEU A 128 19.58 8.30 0.99
C LEU A 128 19.08 6.86 1.13
N ILE A 129 18.99 6.17 0.00
CA ILE A 129 18.78 4.72 -0.08
C ILE A 129 19.98 4.11 -0.78
N THR A 130 20.62 3.12 -0.18
CA THR A 130 21.72 2.36 -0.78
C THR A 130 21.24 0.94 -1.06
N ASP A 131 21.26 0.52 -2.33
CA ASP A 131 20.91 -0.86 -2.70
C ASP A 131 22.04 -1.86 -2.37
N CYS A 132 21.78 -3.14 -2.56
CA CYS A 132 22.76 -4.20 -2.27
C CYS A 132 23.99 -4.19 -3.18
N SER A 133 23.96 -3.45 -4.28
CA SER A 133 25.09 -3.25 -5.18
C SER A 133 25.92 -2.00 -4.81
N GLY A 134 25.49 -1.25 -3.77
CA GLY A 134 26.11 0.00 -3.34
C GLY A 134 25.65 1.21 -4.15
N HIS A 135 24.66 1.08 -5.03
CA HIS A 135 24.12 2.22 -5.75
C HIS A 135 23.25 3.07 -4.83
N GLN A 136 23.48 4.37 -4.89
CA GLN A 136 22.81 5.34 -4.04
C GLN A 136 21.72 6.10 -4.79
N THR A 137 20.53 6.12 -4.20
CA THR A 137 19.44 7.02 -4.60
C THR A 137 19.28 8.08 -3.53
N LYS A 138 19.40 9.35 -3.92
CA LYS A 138 19.23 10.50 -3.02
C LYS A 138 17.86 11.12 -3.22
N LEU A 139 17.19 11.44 -2.12
CA LEU A 139 15.90 12.13 -2.13
C LEU A 139 16.05 13.48 -1.46
N ALA A 140 15.43 14.50 -2.04
CA ALA A 140 15.37 15.83 -1.46
C ALA A 140 13.91 16.29 -1.41
N TYR A 141 13.56 17.02 -0.36
CA TYR A 141 12.19 17.47 -0.10
C TYR A 141 12.09 18.99 -0.08
N THR A 142 10.90 19.51 -0.37
CA THR A 142 10.55 20.91 -0.13
C THR A 142 10.45 21.17 1.39
N PRO A 143 10.48 22.43 1.84
CA PRO A 143 10.24 22.76 3.26
C PRO A 143 8.91 22.22 3.81
N GLU A 144 7.91 22.03 2.96
CA GLU A 144 6.59 21.47 3.27
C GLU A 144 6.57 19.93 3.24
N GLY A 145 7.74 19.28 3.09
CA GLY A 145 7.93 17.83 3.15
C GLY A 145 7.54 17.08 1.87
N GLN A 146 7.35 17.76 0.75
CA GLN A 146 7.02 17.12 -0.53
C GLN A 146 8.29 16.71 -1.26
N LEU A 147 8.30 15.55 -1.92
CA LEU A 147 9.46 15.11 -2.69
C LEU A 147 9.76 16.10 -3.81
N ALA A 148 10.91 16.76 -3.77
CA ALA A 148 11.34 17.78 -4.73
C ALA A 148 12.30 17.23 -5.79
N ARG A 149 13.13 16.23 -5.42
CA ARG A 149 14.09 15.63 -6.35
C ARG A 149 14.42 14.19 -5.97
N ILE A 150 14.54 13.32 -6.97
CA ILE A 150 15.21 12.02 -6.85
C ILE A 150 16.45 12.05 -7.73
N THR A 151 17.61 11.71 -7.19
CA THR A 151 18.88 11.57 -7.92
C THR A 151 19.35 10.12 -7.86
N ASP A 152 19.57 9.49 -9.01
CA ASP A 152 20.08 8.13 -9.10
C ASP A 152 21.59 8.05 -8.87
N ALA A 153 22.13 6.83 -8.86
CA ALA A 153 23.55 6.59 -8.61
C ALA A 153 24.49 7.14 -9.71
N LEU A 154 23.96 7.44 -10.89
CA LEU A 154 24.70 8.06 -11.99
C LEU A 154 24.64 9.61 -11.92
N GLY A 155 23.97 10.17 -10.92
CA GLY A 155 23.78 11.62 -10.75
C GLY A 155 22.68 12.21 -11.63
N ARG A 156 21.94 11.37 -12.37
CA ARG A 156 20.77 11.78 -13.14
C ARG A 156 19.62 12.01 -12.18
N HIS A 157 18.77 13.00 -12.42
CA HIS A 157 17.71 13.34 -11.48
C HIS A 157 16.39 13.68 -12.14
N THR A 158 15.31 13.40 -11.42
CA THR A 158 13.96 13.87 -11.72
C THR A 158 13.60 14.94 -10.70
N GLU A 159 13.07 16.08 -11.16
CA GLU A 159 12.61 17.18 -10.31
C GLU A 159 11.09 17.26 -10.30
N TYR A 160 10.54 17.64 -9.15
CA TYR A 160 9.12 17.79 -8.93
C TYR A 160 8.83 19.18 -8.36
N HIS A 161 7.88 19.89 -8.97
CA HIS A 161 7.44 21.19 -8.50
C HIS A 161 5.97 21.16 -8.15
N TYR A 162 5.58 21.99 -7.20
CA TYR A 162 4.22 22.03 -6.68
C TYR A 162 3.68 23.45 -6.67
N ASP A 163 2.37 23.58 -6.77
CA ASP A 163 1.68 24.84 -6.47
C ASP A 163 1.52 25.07 -4.96
N ALA A 164 0.98 26.23 -4.58
CA ALA A 164 0.73 26.57 -3.17
C ALA A 164 -0.29 25.64 -2.48
N ASN A 165 -1.10 24.90 -3.24
CA ASN A 165 -2.05 23.92 -2.73
C ASN A 165 -1.44 22.51 -2.66
N ARG A 166 -0.12 22.39 -2.89
CA ARG A 166 0.66 21.14 -2.85
C ARG A 166 0.32 20.17 -4.00
N ASN A 167 -0.29 20.64 -5.08
CA ASN A 167 -0.51 19.83 -6.28
C ASN A 167 0.76 19.81 -7.13
N LEU A 168 1.16 18.64 -7.64
CA LEU A 168 2.31 18.49 -8.54
C LEU A 168 2.06 19.23 -9.85
N THR A 169 2.86 20.22 -10.23
CA THR A 169 2.66 21.01 -11.45
C THR A 169 3.65 20.66 -12.56
N LEU A 170 4.82 20.12 -12.21
CA LEU A 170 5.88 19.75 -13.15
C LEU A 170 6.64 18.54 -12.62
N ALA A 171 6.85 17.55 -13.50
CA ALA A 171 7.88 16.53 -13.37
C ALA A 171 8.90 16.70 -14.50
N LEU A 172 10.16 16.95 -14.18
CA LEU A 172 11.25 17.15 -15.16
C LEU A 172 12.22 15.97 -15.07
N TYR A 173 12.40 15.23 -16.17
CA TYR A 173 13.20 14.02 -16.21
C TYR A 173 14.66 14.27 -16.63
N PRO A 174 15.58 13.32 -16.39
CA PRO A 174 17.00 13.50 -16.72
C PRO A 174 17.30 13.72 -18.21
N ASP A 175 16.44 13.25 -19.10
CA ASP A 175 16.58 13.43 -20.55
C ASP A 175 16.04 14.79 -21.04
N GLY A 176 15.55 15.63 -20.12
CA GLY A 176 14.95 16.93 -20.40
C GLY A 176 13.48 16.87 -20.81
N SER A 177 12.90 15.68 -20.97
CA SER A 177 11.45 15.54 -21.13
C SER A 177 10.75 15.99 -19.84
N LYS A 178 9.49 16.40 -19.96
CA LYS A 178 8.73 16.90 -18.82
C LYS A 178 7.25 16.61 -18.94
N GLU A 179 6.63 16.39 -17.80
CA GLU A 179 5.18 16.38 -17.67
C GLU A 179 4.72 17.62 -16.92
N THR A 180 3.60 18.21 -17.36
CA THR A 180 2.98 19.35 -16.66
C THR A 180 1.54 19.08 -16.32
N PHE A 181 1.11 19.59 -15.18
CA PHE A 181 -0.22 19.38 -14.64
C PHE A 181 -0.85 20.72 -14.27
N ARG A 182 -2.13 20.85 -14.53
CA ARG A 182 -2.94 22.03 -14.21
C ARG A 182 -4.15 21.62 -13.41
N TYR A 183 -4.50 22.45 -12.45
CA TYR A 183 -5.60 22.19 -11.52
C TYR A 183 -6.54 23.38 -11.47
N ASP A 184 -7.80 23.12 -11.14
CA ASP A 184 -8.72 24.18 -10.74
C ASP A 184 -8.55 24.53 -9.25
N HIS A 185 -9.35 25.49 -8.77
CA HIS A 185 -9.31 25.94 -7.38
C HIS A 185 -9.72 24.85 -6.37
N ALA A 186 -10.43 23.81 -6.80
CA ALA A 186 -10.81 22.68 -5.98
C ALA A 186 -9.74 21.57 -5.98
N GLY A 187 -8.59 21.78 -6.63
CA GLY A 187 -7.51 20.80 -6.73
C GLY A 187 -7.79 19.67 -7.72
N ARG A 188 -8.77 19.82 -8.61
CA ARG A 188 -9.08 18.82 -9.64
C ARG A 188 -8.22 19.04 -10.88
N LEU A 189 -7.67 17.97 -11.44
CA LEU A 189 -6.80 18.02 -12.61
C LEU A 189 -7.57 18.50 -13.84
N THR A 190 -7.29 19.70 -14.35
CA THR A 190 -7.91 20.26 -15.56
C THR A 190 -7.07 20.04 -16.81
N GLY A 191 -5.79 19.73 -16.66
CA GLY A 191 -4.92 19.43 -17.79
C GLY A 191 -3.67 18.66 -17.39
N HIS A 192 -3.26 17.75 -18.26
CA HIS A 192 -2.00 17.01 -18.18
C HIS A 192 -1.35 17.01 -19.55
N THR A 193 -0.11 17.43 -19.62
CA THR A 193 0.73 17.32 -20.82
C THR A 193 1.83 16.32 -20.52
N ASP A 194 1.92 15.27 -21.31
CA ASP A 194 2.93 14.21 -21.14
C ASP A 194 4.32 14.62 -21.69
N GLY A 195 5.31 13.72 -21.52
CA GLY A 195 6.68 13.93 -21.98
C GLY A 195 6.84 14.10 -23.50
N GLU A 196 5.87 13.67 -24.29
CA GLU A 196 5.83 13.83 -25.75
C GLU A 196 5.13 15.14 -26.17
N GLY A 197 4.56 15.88 -25.21
CA GLY A 197 3.82 17.11 -25.44
C GLY A 197 2.33 16.90 -25.72
N HIS A 198 1.83 15.67 -25.64
CA HIS A 198 0.42 15.37 -25.82
C HIS A 198 -0.37 15.82 -24.59
N THR A 199 -1.43 16.61 -24.83
CA THR A 199 -2.22 17.21 -23.74
C THR A 199 -3.60 16.59 -23.65
N THR A 200 -3.95 16.11 -22.45
CA THR A 200 -5.34 15.74 -22.09
C THR A 200 -5.92 16.82 -21.18
N ALA A 201 -7.14 17.27 -21.46
CA ALA A 201 -7.86 18.24 -20.64
C ALA A 201 -9.14 17.63 -20.05
N TYR A 202 -9.55 18.13 -18.89
CA TYR A 202 -10.76 17.70 -18.19
C TYR A 202 -11.61 18.90 -17.78
N GLU A 203 -12.91 18.74 -17.92
CA GLU A 203 -13.91 19.66 -17.39
C GLU A 203 -14.78 18.94 -16.37
N TYR A 204 -15.27 19.70 -15.40
CA TYR A 204 -16.04 19.16 -14.29
C TYR A 204 -17.33 19.95 -14.08
N GLY A 205 -18.37 19.22 -13.69
CA GLY A 205 -19.62 19.79 -13.20
C GLY A 205 -19.46 20.44 -11.83
N GLN A 206 -20.50 21.18 -11.44
CA GLN A 206 -20.64 21.79 -10.11
C GLN A 206 -20.68 20.75 -8.98
N ASP A 207 -21.08 19.52 -9.31
CA ASP A 207 -21.16 18.37 -8.40
C ASP A 207 -19.81 17.66 -8.18
N GLY A 208 -18.75 18.12 -8.85
CA GLY A 208 -17.43 17.51 -8.75
C GLY A 208 -17.11 16.48 -9.83
N LEU A 209 -18.10 16.03 -10.62
CA LEU A 209 -17.91 14.93 -11.56
C LEU A 209 -17.29 15.41 -12.88
N PRO A 210 -16.40 14.62 -13.51
CA PRO A 210 -15.86 14.98 -14.81
C PRO A 210 -16.97 14.90 -15.86
N THR A 211 -17.24 16.01 -16.54
CA THR A 211 -18.27 16.13 -17.58
C THR A 211 -17.70 15.96 -18.97
N GLN A 212 -16.42 16.28 -19.16
CA GLN A 212 -15.74 16.15 -20.44
C GLN A 212 -14.27 15.78 -20.24
N ARG A 213 -13.75 14.96 -21.16
CA ARG A 213 -12.33 14.74 -21.38
C ARG A 213 -11.98 15.02 -22.83
N THR A 214 -10.93 15.79 -23.07
CA THR A 214 -10.38 16.05 -24.41
C THR A 214 -9.01 15.42 -24.49
N ASN A 215 -8.78 14.48 -25.40
CA ASN A 215 -7.47 13.86 -25.59
C ASN A 215 -6.55 14.75 -26.44
N ALA A 216 -5.29 14.33 -26.60
CA ALA A 216 -4.28 15.07 -27.35
C ALA A 216 -4.55 15.23 -28.86
N LEU A 217 -5.44 14.41 -29.43
CA LEU A 217 -5.91 14.53 -30.80
C LEU A 217 -7.09 15.50 -30.94
N GLY A 218 -7.53 16.11 -29.83
CA GLY A 218 -8.70 17.00 -29.79
C GLY A 218 -10.04 16.26 -29.75
N HIS A 219 -10.05 14.92 -29.61
CA HIS A 219 -11.30 14.18 -29.46
C HIS A 219 -11.87 14.38 -28.06
N THR A 220 -13.15 14.77 -28.01
CA THR A 220 -13.88 15.00 -26.77
C THR A 220 -14.76 13.81 -26.41
N PHE A 221 -14.78 13.47 -25.13
CA PHE A 221 -15.59 12.41 -24.53
C PHE A 221 -16.44 13.03 -23.43
N GLY A 222 -17.75 13.04 -23.62
CA GLY A 222 -18.72 13.53 -22.62
C GLY A 222 -19.13 12.42 -21.66
N TYR A 223 -19.32 12.77 -20.39
CA TYR A 223 -19.83 11.86 -19.38
C TYR A 223 -21.18 12.34 -18.85
N HIS A 224 -22.08 11.39 -18.65
CA HIS A 224 -23.38 11.63 -18.05
C HIS A 224 -23.57 10.66 -16.89
N TYR A 225 -24.12 11.17 -15.79
CA TYR A 225 -24.29 10.39 -14.58
C TYR A 225 -25.75 10.34 -14.18
N ASP A 226 -26.18 9.19 -13.67
CA ASP A 226 -27.47 9.07 -13.00
C ASP A 226 -27.45 9.71 -11.60
N GLN A 227 -28.59 9.72 -10.90
CA GLN A 227 -28.66 10.27 -9.53
C GLN A 227 -27.80 9.50 -8.51
N ALA A 228 -27.39 8.28 -8.82
CA ALA A 228 -26.45 7.50 -8.01
C ALA A 228 -24.99 7.75 -8.41
N ARG A 229 -24.72 8.72 -9.31
CA ARG A 229 -23.39 9.12 -9.79
C ARG A 229 -22.67 8.02 -10.57
N ARG A 230 -23.42 7.19 -11.31
CA ARG A 230 -22.92 6.14 -12.20
C ARG A 230 -22.98 6.57 -13.65
#